data_AF-A0A0H4IBE6-F1
#
_entry.id   AF-A0A0H4IBE6-F1
#
_cell.length_a   1.000
_cell.length_b   1.000
_cell.length_c   1.000
_cell.angle_alpha   90.00
_cell.angle_beta   90.00
_cell.angle_gamma   90.00
#
_symmetry.space_group_name_H-M   'P 1'
#
loop_
_entity.id
_entity.type
_entity.pdbx_description
1 polymer ?
#
loop_
_entity_poly.entity_id
_entity_poly.type
_entity_poly.pdbx_seq_one_letter_code
_entity_poly.pdbx_strand_id
1 'polypeptide(L)'
;MQTKFEHYAVTNLLGGTQSPPRYNGKLQFESEWESRAFGLALVLSKAGYFEWEAFQQQLIRAIAEWEQANDLRDPSWNYYERWLLALERVVRSSGLIDSLETADDVAGIRQGVLQS
;
A
#
# COMPACT_ATOMS: atom_id res chain seq x y z
N MET A 1 -10.66 10.18 21.49
CA MET A 1 -11.62 10.01 20.38
C MET A 1 -11.08 8.91 19.50
N GLN A 2 -11.71 7.74 19.47
CA GLN A 2 -11.30 6.63 18.60
C GLN A 2 -11.69 7.01 17.17
N THR A 3 -10.69 7.37 16.36
CA THR A 3 -10.90 7.75 14.97
C THR A 3 -11.44 6.55 14.21
N LYS A 4 -12.47 6.73 13.36
CA LYS A 4 -13.07 5.66 12.55
C LYS A 4 -12.03 4.83 11.78
N PHE A 5 -10.89 5.44 11.46
CA PHE A 5 -9.66 4.80 10.96
C PHE A 5 -9.25 3.55 11.74
N GLU A 6 -9.17 3.61 13.07
CA GLU A 6 -8.63 2.49 13.86
C GLU A 6 -9.56 1.28 13.78
N HIS A 7 -10.87 1.50 13.84
CA HIS A 7 -11.88 0.44 13.73
C HIS A 7 -11.90 -0.17 12.33
N TYR A 8 -11.80 0.66 11.28
CA TYR A 8 -11.78 0.20 9.89
C TYR A 8 -10.48 -0.52 9.52
N ALA A 9 -9.34 0.05 9.88
CA ALA A 9 -8.04 -0.55 9.67
C ALA A 9 -7.95 -1.89 10.41
N VAL A 10 -8.38 -1.94 11.67
CA VAL A 10 -8.47 -3.20 12.44
C VAL A 10 -9.37 -4.22 11.76
N THR A 11 -10.56 -3.85 11.29
CA THR A 11 -11.49 -4.82 10.70
C THR A 11 -11.01 -5.32 9.34
N ASN A 12 -10.53 -4.43 8.47
CA ASN A 12 -10.09 -4.78 7.12
C ASN A 12 -8.68 -5.38 7.08
N LEU A 13 -7.75 -4.94 7.93
CA LEU A 13 -6.44 -5.58 8.07
C LEU A 13 -6.53 -6.89 8.83
N LEU A 14 -7.41 -7.05 9.83
CA LEU A 14 -7.47 -8.28 10.63
C LEU A 14 -8.35 -9.39 10.06
N GLY A 15 -9.28 -9.10 9.14
CA GLY A 15 -10.18 -10.13 8.61
C GLY A 15 -10.82 -9.87 7.24
N GLY A 16 -10.40 -8.84 6.50
CA GLY A 16 -10.98 -8.52 5.19
C GLY A 16 -10.35 -9.28 4.03
N THR A 17 -11.09 -9.44 2.93
CA THR A 17 -10.66 -10.07 1.65
C THR A 17 -9.43 -9.41 1.01
N GLN A 18 -9.06 -8.21 1.48
CA GLN A 18 -7.92 -7.42 1.03
C GLN A 18 -6.76 -7.41 2.03
N SER A 19 -6.78 -8.29 3.03
CA SER A 19 -5.66 -8.45 3.95
C SER A 19 -4.41 -8.82 3.14
N PRO A 20 -3.25 -8.20 3.41
CA PRO A 20 -2.00 -8.64 2.80
C PRO A 20 -1.79 -10.13 3.07
N PRO A 21 -1.18 -10.88 2.12
CA PRO A 21 -1.05 -12.32 2.22
C PRO A 21 -0.42 -12.71 3.56
N ARG A 22 -1.15 -13.51 4.33
CA ARG A 22 -0.71 -14.02 5.64
C ARG A 22 -0.25 -15.44 5.47
N TYR A 23 1.00 -15.70 5.79
CA TYR A 23 1.44 -17.08 6.00
C TYR A 23 1.41 -17.37 7.50
N ASN A 24 0.57 -18.32 7.91
CA ASN A 24 0.47 -18.79 9.29
C ASN A 24 0.15 -17.71 10.34
N GLY A 25 -0.72 -16.75 10.01
CA GLY A 25 -1.20 -15.71 10.93
C GLY A 25 -0.27 -14.51 11.13
N LYS A 26 0.86 -14.45 10.41
CA LYS A 26 1.78 -13.30 10.41
C LYS A 26 1.74 -12.61 9.05
N LEU A 27 1.88 -11.29 9.01
CA LEU A 27 2.18 -10.58 7.75
C LEU A 27 3.49 -11.15 7.23
N GLN A 28 3.45 -11.81 6.07
CA GLN A 28 4.65 -12.23 5.38
C GLN A 28 5.04 -11.05 4.48
N PHE A 29 6.13 -10.40 4.84
CA PHE A 29 6.85 -9.50 3.96
C PHE A 29 7.96 -10.32 3.34
N GLU A 30 8.00 -10.40 2.01
CA GLU A 30 9.06 -11.15 1.31
C GLU A 30 10.39 -10.37 1.34
N SER A 31 10.32 -9.07 1.61
CA SER A 31 11.42 -8.12 1.61
C SER A 31 11.21 -7.00 2.62
N GLU A 32 12.31 -6.37 3.06
CA GLU A 32 12.25 -5.23 4.00
C GLU A 32 11.45 -4.03 3.48
N TRP A 33 11.45 -3.80 2.16
CA TRP A 33 10.75 -2.69 1.55
C TRP A 33 9.23 -2.82 1.66
N GLU A 34 8.69 -4.04 1.70
CA GLU A 34 7.25 -4.30 1.82
C GLU A 34 6.74 -3.90 3.21
N SER A 35 7.54 -4.18 4.26
CA SER A 35 7.25 -3.71 5.62
C SER A 35 7.29 -2.19 5.72
N ARG A 36 8.26 -1.56 5.05
CA ARG A 36 8.42 -0.09 5.03
C ARG A 36 7.25 0.57 4.31
N ALA A 37 6.86 0.07 3.13
CA ALA A 37 5.70 0.57 2.38
C ALA A 37 4.39 0.45 3.18
N PHE A 38 4.20 -0.68 3.88
CA PHE A 38 3.06 -0.88 4.76
C PHE A 38 3.05 0.12 5.92
N GLY A 39 4.19 0.27 6.61
CA GLY A 39 4.35 1.21 7.71
C GLY A 39 4.10 2.66 7.28
N LEU A 40 4.62 3.06 6.12
CA LEU A 40 4.43 4.40 5.57
C LEU A 40 2.94 4.68 5.27
N ALA A 41 2.24 3.74 4.63
CA ALA A 41 0.80 3.87 4.39
C ALA A 41 0.02 4.06 5.69
N LEU A 42 0.37 3.31 6.73
CA LEU A 42 -0.27 3.40 8.04
C LEU A 42 0.01 4.74 8.74
N VAL A 43 1.26 5.20 8.71
CA VAL A 43 1.69 6.47 9.32
C VAL A 43 1.01 7.65 8.64
N LEU A 44 0.98 7.67 7.31
CA LEU A 44 0.37 8.77 6.55
C LEU A 44 -1.14 8.83 6.75
N SER A 45 -1.81 7.67 6.79
CA SER A 45 -3.24 7.63 7.07
C SER A 45 -3.56 8.04 8.52
N LYS A 46 -2.76 7.59 9.49
CA LYS A 46 -2.90 8.00 10.90
C LYS A 46 -2.62 9.49 11.11
N ALA A 47 -1.73 10.08 10.31
CA ALA A 47 -1.46 11.51 10.30
C ALA A 47 -2.59 12.34 9.66
N GLY A 48 -3.61 11.69 9.08
CA GLY A 48 -4.77 12.36 8.50
C GLY A 48 -4.54 12.91 7.10
N TYR A 49 -3.45 12.52 6.44
CA TYR A 49 -3.19 12.95 5.06
C TYR A 49 -4.17 12.32 4.07
N PHE A 50 -4.60 11.09 4.33
CA PHE A 50 -5.64 10.45 3.56
C PHE A 50 -6.41 9.43 4.40
N GLU A 51 -7.66 9.22 4.04
CA GLU A 51 -8.48 8.17 4.64
C GLU A 51 -8.03 6.79 4.14
N TRP A 52 -7.94 5.83 5.05
CA TRP A 52 -7.59 4.45 4.72
C TRP A 52 -8.52 3.84 3.66
N GLU A 53 -9.80 4.20 3.69
CA GLU A 53 -10.77 3.75 2.70
C GLU A 53 -10.41 4.27 1.30
N ALA A 54 -9.93 5.51 1.18
CA ALA A 54 -9.49 6.06 -0.11
C ALA A 54 -8.28 5.29 -0.66
N PHE A 55 -7.32 4.95 0.20
CA PHE A 55 -6.19 4.07 -0.16
C PHE A 55 -6.69 2.69 -0.63
N GLN A 56 -7.62 2.09 0.10
CA GLN A 56 -8.16 0.77 -0.23
C GLN A 56 -8.91 0.76 -1.57
N GLN A 57 -9.66 1.82 -1.89
CA GLN A 57 -10.28 1.99 -3.20
C GLN A 57 -9.24 2.11 -4.32
N GLN A 58 -8.16 2.86 -4.09
CA GLN A 58 -7.04 2.95 -5.05
C GLN A 58 -6.36 1.59 -5.25
N LEU A 59 -6.24 0.78 -4.21
CA LEU A 59 -5.68 -0.58 -4.29
C LEU A 59 -6.54 -1.51 -5.13
N ILE A 60 -7.86 -1.53 -4.91
CA ILE A 60 -8.80 -2.30 -5.72
C ILE A 60 -8.65 -1.90 -7.19
N ARG A 61 -8.59 -0.59 -7.45
CA ARG A 61 -8.44 -0.06 -8.80
C ARG A 61 -7.12 -0.49 -9.45
N ALA A 62 -6.01 -0.39 -8.73
CA ALA A 62 -4.69 -0.79 -9.21
C ALA A 62 -4.59 -2.29 -9.52
N ILE A 63 -5.22 -3.12 -8.69
CA ILE A 63 -5.35 -4.57 -8.91
C ILE A 63 -6.18 -4.81 -10.18
N ALA A 64 -7.39 -4.24 -10.25
CA ALA A 64 -8.29 -4.42 -11.38
C ALA A 64 -7.71 -3.90 -12.71
N GLU A 65 -6.92 -2.82 -12.70
CA GLU A 65 -6.22 -2.32 -13.89
C GLU A 65 -5.15 -3.30 -14.36
N TRP A 66 -4.40 -3.90 -13.44
CA TRP A 66 -3.41 -4.90 -13.81
C TRP A 66 -4.06 -6.19 -14.31
N GLU A 67 -5.12 -6.67 -13.66
CA GLU A 67 -5.90 -7.85 -14.09
C GLU A 67 -6.54 -7.65 -15.47
N GLN A 68 -6.87 -6.41 -15.84
CA GLN A 68 -7.36 -6.09 -17.19
C GLN A 68 -6.24 -6.04 -18.24
N ALA A 69 -5.03 -5.63 -17.83
CA ALA A 69 -3.90 -5.46 -18.73
C ALA A 69 -3.02 -6.71 -18.88
N ASN A 70 -3.12 -7.68 -17.97
CA ASN A 70 -2.25 -8.86 -17.88
C ASN A 70 -3.08 -10.11 -17.58
N ASP A 71 -2.47 -11.29 -17.79
CA ASP A 71 -3.12 -12.55 -17.43
C ASP A 71 -3.14 -12.75 -15.91
N LEU A 72 -4.24 -13.29 -15.37
CA LEU A 72 -4.37 -13.58 -13.93
C LEU A 72 -3.34 -14.59 -13.40
N ARG A 73 -2.70 -15.36 -14.29
CA ARG A 73 -1.64 -16.32 -13.94
C ARG A 73 -0.25 -15.80 -14.24
N ASP A 74 -0.11 -14.52 -14.59
CA ASP A 74 1.19 -13.96 -14.89
C ASP A 74 2.09 -13.99 -13.63
N PRO A 75 3.28 -14.62 -13.70
CA PRO A 75 4.17 -14.77 -12.55
C PRO A 75 4.79 -13.44 -12.09
N SER A 76 4.66 -12.36 -12.86
CA SER A 76 5.06 -11.01 -12.44
C SER A 76 4.02 -10.34 -11.52
N TRP A 77 2.91 -11.01 -11.21
CA TRP A 77 1.95 -10.51 -10.24
C TRP A 77 2.60 -10.30 -8.88
N ASN A 78 2.65 -9.05 -8.44
CA ASN A 78 3.13 -8.69 -7.12
C ASN A 78 2.12 -7.78 -6.41
N TYR A 79 1.60 -8.27 -5.29
CA TYR A 79 0.61 -7.55 -4.48
C TYR A 79 1.15 -6.23 -3.92
N TYR A 80 2.38 -6.23 -3.40
CA TYR A 80 2.98 -5.04 -2.81
C TYR A 80 3.39 -4.00 -3.85
N GLU A 81 3.63 -4.38 -5.12
CA GLU A 81 3.75 -3.39 -6.21
C GLU A 81 2.42 -2.68 -6.48
N ARG A 82 1.29 -3.40 -6.45
CA ARG A 82 -0.05 -2.76 -6.57
C ARG A 82 -0.35 -1.89 -5.35
N TRP A 83 0.08 -2.31 -4.16
CA TRP A 83 0.01 -1.53 -2.93
C TRP A 83 0.78 -0.22 -3.02
N LEU A 84 2.02 -0.26 -3.50
CA LEU A 84 2.86 0.93 -3.68
C LEU A 84 2.23 1.91 -4.69
N LEU A 85 1.72 1.39 -5.80
CA LEU A 85 1.02 2.19 -6.80
C LEU A 85 -0.23 2.88 -6.23
N ALA A 86 -1.01 2.17 -5.43
CA ALA A 86 -2.18 2.73 -4.76
C ALA A 86 -1.79 3.80 -3.73
N LEU A 87 -0.69 3.60 -3.01
CA LEU A 87 -0.15 4.55 -2.04
C LEU A 87 0.29 5.83 -2.74
N GLU A 88 1.03 5.71 -3.84
CA GLU A 88 1.45 6.87 -4.63
C GLU A 88 0.24 7.70 -5.10
N ARG A 89 -0.80 7.02 -5.61
CA ARG A 89 -2.02 7.67 -6.10
C ARG A 89 -2.78 8.40 -5.00
N VAL A 90 -2.98 7.77 -3.84
CA VAL A 90 -3.72 8.41 -2.74
C VAL A 90 -2.95 9.59 -2.16
N VAL A 91 -1.62 9.48 -2.05
CA VAL A 91 -0.78 10.55 -1.51
C VAL A 91 -0.67 11.73 -2.50
N ARG A 92 -0.63 11.45 -3.80
CA ARG A 92 -0.75 12.50 -4.83
C ARG A 92 -2.12 13.17 -4.78
N SER A 93 -3.19 12.39 -4.60
CA SER A 93 -4.55 12.91 -4.53
C SER A 93 -4.84 13.72 -3.26
N SER A 94 -4.10 13.49 -2.17
CA SER A 94 -4.24 14.29 -0.95
C SER A 94 -3.55 15.64 -1.02
N GLY A 95 -2.82 15.93 -2.11
CA GLY A 95 -2.03 17.16 -2.24
C GLY A 95 -0.80 17.19 -1.33
N LEU A 96 -0.47 16.07 -0.67
CA LEU A 96 0.75 15.96 0.14
C LEU A 96 2.01 15.97 -0.73
N ILE A 97 1.87 15.54 -1.99
CA ILE A 97 2.95 15.51 -2.98
C ILE A 97 2.57 16.43 -4.13
N ASP A 98 3.05 17.66 -4.07
CA ASP A 98 3.22 18.55 -5.23
C ASP A 98 4.62 18.41 -5.85
N SER A 99 5.61 17.90 -5.08
CA SER A 99 7.02 17.86 -5.47
C SER A 99 7.61 16.44 -5.52
N LEU A 100 8.50 16.26 -6.48
CA LEU A 100 9.28 15.06 -6.81
C LEU A 100 9.99 14.37 -5.62
N GLU A 101 10.14 15.06 -4.48
CA GLU A 101 10.88 14.61 -3.29
C GLU A 101 10.31 13.35 -2.63
N THR A 102 8.99 13.26 -2.47
CA THR A 102 8.40 12.07 -1.79
C THR A 102 8.15 10.92 -2.76
N ALA A 103 8.04 11.19 -4.07
CA ALA A 103 8.09 10.13 -5.07
C ALA A 103 9.48 9.47 -5.08
N ASP A 104 10.55 10.25 -4.83
CA ASP A 104 11.90 9.74 -4.62
C ASP A 104 12.03 8.95 -3.30
N ASP A 105 11.32 9.34 -2.23
CA ASP A 105 11.27 8.55 -0.98
C ASP A 105 10.53 7.21 -1.17
N VAL A 106 9.36 7.24 -1.83
CA VAL A 106 8.58 6.03 -2.16
C VAL A 106 9.31 5.15 -3.18
N ALA A 107 10.00 5.73 -4.15
CA ALA A 107 10.90 5.01 -5.06
C ALA A 107 12.19 4.54 -4.36
N GLY A 108 12.63 5.28 -3.34
CA GLY A 108 13.77 4.98 -2.47
C GLY A 108 13.51 3.73 -1.62
N ILE A 109 12.25 3.48 -1.23
CA ILE A 109 11.82 2.21 -0.63
C ILE A 109 12.18 1.03 -1.56
N ARG A 110 12.06 1.21 -2.89
CA ARG A 110 12.45 0.20 -3.90
C ARG A 110 13.97 0.16 -4.16
N GLN A 111 14.65 1.32 -4.16
CA GLN A 111 16.09 1.44 -4.50
C GLN A 111 17.04 1.06 -3.35
N GLY A 112 16.64 1.25 -2.08
CA GLY A 112 17.44 0.86 -0.91
C GLY A 112 17.72 -0.64 -0.81
N VAL A 113 17.06 -1.47 -1.63
CA VAL A 113 17.22 -2.92 -1.73
C VAL A 113 18.43 -3.37 -2.55
N LEU A 114 19.01 -2.51 -3.39
CA LEU A 114 20.13 -2.89 -4.28
C LEU A 114 21.52 -2.55 -3.72
N GLN A 115 21.62 -2.08 -2.47
CA GLN A 115 22.88 -1.54 -1.89
C GLN A 115 23.26 -2.12 -0.51
N SER A 116 22.78 -3.30 -0.10
CA SER A 116 23.25 -3.97 1.13
C SER A 116 23.56 -5.44 0.92
#